data_AF-A0A8B4LI31-F1
#
_entry.id   AF-A0A8B4LI31-F1
#
_cell.length_a   1.000
_cell.length_b   1.000
_cell.length_c   1.000
_cell.angle_alpha   90.00
_cell.angle_beta   90.00
_cell.angle_gamma   90.00
#
_symmetry.space_group_name_H-M   'P 1'
#
loop_
_entity.id
_entity.type
_entity.pdbx_description
1 polymer ?
#
loop_
_entity_poly.entity_id
_entity_poly.type
_entity_poly.pdbx_seq_one_letter_code
_entity_poly.pdbx_strand_id
1 'polypeptide(L)'
;MRFSTIVSVVTLVWGISPRQPSGKNIIRWLLKKRTNGSVRYCQYTSLFALLILATLINRFLLWRLPERKGGEVTLRIRTWWGIVICFSLVISGPRWMTLAFFALISFLALKEYCMLISVHFPRWLYWVIPLNYLLIGFNCFELFLLFIPLAGFLILAAWRVFVGDPSGFLHTVSAIFWGWIMTVFALSHAA
;
A
#
# COMPACT_ATOMS: atom_id res chain seq x y z
N MET A 1 22.63 -14.18 -12.53
CA MET A 1 21.24 -14.05 -13.01
C MET A 1 20.94 -12.57 -13.20
N ARG A 2 20.68 -12.12 -14.43
CA ARG A 2 20.62 -10.69 -14.78
C ARG A 2 19.38 -10.04 -14.19
N PHE A 3 19.57 -8.92 -13.50
CA PHE A 3 18.55 -8.04 -12.89
C PHE A 3 17.36 -7.74 -13.83
N SER A 4 17.66 -7.68 -15.14
CA SER A 4 16.67 -7.50 -16.21
C SER A 4 15.57 -8.57 -16.24
N THR A 5 15.81 -9.79 -15.75
CA THR A 5 14.79 -10.86 -15.74
C THR A 5 13.76 -10.64 -14.65
N ILE A 6 14.17 -10.13 -13.48
CA ILE A 6 13.28 -9.90 -12.33
C ILE A 6 12.34 -8.74 -12.63
N VAL A 7 12.89 -7.62 -13.16
CA VAL A 7 12.09 -6.48 -13.60
C VAL A 7 11.11 -6.90 -14.70
N SER A 8 11.55 -7.74 -15.65
CA SER A 8 10.67 -8.24 -16.71
C SER A 8 9.50 -9.07 -16.17
N VAL A 9 9.74 -9.95 -15.18
CA VAL A 9 8.69 -10.77 -14.57
C VAL A 9 7.70 -9.92 -13.76
N VAL A 10 8.19 -8.96 -12.97
CA VAL A 10 7.33 -8.05 -12.19
C VAL A 10 6.50 -7.15 -13.10
N THR A 11 7.09 -6.69 -14.21
CA THR A 11 6.38 -5.88 -15.22
C THR A 11 5.34 -6.70 -16.00
N LEU A 12 5.59 -8.02 -16.17
CA LEU A 12 4.65 -8.96 -16.80
C LEU A 12 3.46 -9.30 -15.89
N VAL A 13 3.68 -9.34 -14.58
CA VAL A 13 2.63 -9.48 -13.56
C VAL A 13 1.80 -8.20 -13.44
N TRP A 14 2.41 -7.02 -13.55
CA TRP A 14 1.72 -5.72 -13.51
C TRP A 14 1.16 -5.23 -14.85
N GLY A 15 1.36 -5.96 -15.96
CA GLY A 15 0.72 -5.67 -17.24
C GLY A 15 1.16 -4.36 -17.93
N ILE A 16 2.23 -3.71 -17.49
CA ILE A 16 2.77 -2.51 -18.12
C ILE A 16 3.74 -2.94 -19.23
N SER A 17 3.24 -3.31 -20.41
CA SER A 17 4.12 -3.71 -21.52
C SER A 17 4.90 -2.49 -22.06
N PRO A 18 6.25 -2.47 -22.02
CA PRO A 18 7.05 -1.38 -22.58
C PRO A 18 7.28 -1.51 -24.10
N ARG A 19 6.75 -2.56 -24.75
CA ARG A 19 6.97 -2.79 -26.19
C ARG A 19 5.88 -2.14 -27.04
N GLN A 20 6.27 -1.12 -27.80
CA GLN A 20 5.55 -0.66 -28.98
C GLN A 20 5.21 -1.88 -29.87
N PRO A 21 3.95 -2.04 -30.30
CA PRO A 21 3.53 -3.23 -31.01
C PRO A 21 4.15 -3.26 -32.42
N SER A 22 4.96 -4.29 -32.69
CA SER A 22 5.33 -4.64 -34.07
C SER A 22 4.05 -5.04 -34.84
N GLY A 23 3.91 -4.57 -36.08
CA GLY A 23 2.68 -4.58 -36.88
C GLY A 23 1.90 -5.90 -36.93
N LYS A 24 2.58 -7.04 -36.73
CA LYS A 24 1.95 -8.38 -36.73
C LYS A 24 1.17 -8.72 -35.45
N ASN A 25 1.35 -7.98 -34.34
CA ASN A 25 0.76 -8.31 -33.03
C ASN A 25 -0.26 -7.27 -32.52
N ILE A 26 -0.65 -6.29 -33.34
CA ILE A 26 -1.53 -5.17 -32.92
C ILE A 26 -2.91 -5.66 -32.46
N ILE A 27 -3.53 -6.58 -33.20
CA ILE A 27 -4.88 -7.09 -32.87
C ILE A 27 -4.85 -7.85 -31.53
N ARG A 28 -3.82 -8.67 -31.31
CA ARG A 28 -3.62 -9.40 -30.06
C ARG A 28 -3.34 -8.45 -28.89
N TRP A 29 -2.61 -7.36 -29.12
CA TRP A 29 -2.35 -6.31 -28.13
C TRP A 29 -3.62 -5.53 -27.77
N LEU A 30 -4.46 -5.19 -28.74
CA LEU A 30 -5.76 -4.52 -28.52
C LEU A 30 -6.73 -5.41 -27.76
N LEU A 31 -6.81 -6.70 -28.11
CA LEU A 31 -7.62 -7.68 -27.37
C LEU A 31 -7.13 -7.86 -25.93
N LYS A 32 -5.81 -7.95 -25.71
CA LYS A 32 -5.20 -8.02 -24.37
C LYS A 32 -5.47 -6.76 -23.54
N LYS A 33 -5.41 -5.57 -24.16
CA LYS A 33 -5.67 -4.30 -23.47
C LYS A 33 -7.15 -4.15 -23.09
N ARG A 34 -8.07 -4.60 -23.94
CA ARG A 34 -9.52 -4.62 -23.67
C ARG A 34 -9.89 -5.64 -22.58
N THR A 35 -9.34 -6.86 -22.64
CA THR A 35 -9.56 -7.89 -21.60
C THR A 35 -8.98 -7.48 -20.25
N ASN A 36 -7.77 -6.92 -20.18
CA ASN A 36 -7.20 -6.41 -18.92
C ASN A 36 -8.01 -5.23 -18.33
N GLY A 37 -8.71 -4.46 -19.15
CA GLY A 37 -9.70 -3.49 -18.68
C GLY A 37 -10.88 -4.20 -18.03
N SER A 38 -11.51 -5.13 -18.75
CA SER A 38 -12.71 -5.85 -18.31
C SER A 38 -12.51 -6.68 -17.04
N VAL A 39 -11.33 -7.30 -16.85
CA VAL A 39 -11.02 -8.11 -15.66
C VAL A 39 -10.93 -7.24 -14.41
N ARG A 40 -10.37 -6.02 -14.51
CA ARG A 40 -10.30 -5.08 -13.39
C ARG A 40 -11.70 -4.69 -12.92
N TYR A 41 -12.60 -4.36 -13.84
CA TYR A 41 -13.99 -4.03 -13.49
C TYR A 41 -14.74 -5.20 -12.85
N CYS A 42 -14.51 -6.44 -13.33
CA CYS A 42 -15.16 -7.63 -12.80
C CYS A 42 -14.77 -7.93 -11.33
N GLN A 43 -13.53 -7.62 -10.94
CA GLN A 43 -13.07 -7.75 -9.55
C GLN A 43 -13.80 -6.76 -8.62
N TYR A 44 -13.94 -5.49 -9.03
CA TYR A 44 -14.68 -4.51 -8.24
C TYR A 44 -16.15 -4.88 -8.10
N THR A 45 -16.81 -5.29 -9.19
CA THR A 45 -18.23 -5.67 -9.14
C THR A 45 -18.48 -6.86 -8.22
N SER A 46 -17.54 -7.82 -8.16
CA SER A 46 -17.61 -8.95 -7.21
C SER A 46 -17.55 -8.49 -5.74
N LEU A 47 -16.62 -7.58 -5.41
CA LEU A 47 -16.50 -7.02 -4.07
C LEU A 47 -17.76 -6.24 -3.67
N PHE A 48 -18.25 -5.35 -4.54
CA PHE A 48 -19.48 -4.60 -4.29
C PHE A 48 -20.69 -5.52 -4.14
N ALA A 49 -20.82 -6.55 -4.97
CA ALA A 49 -21.91 -7.52 -4.87
C ALA A 49 -21.91 -8.28 -3.52
N LEU A 50 -20.73 -8.71 -3.05
CA LEU A 50 -20.58 -9.38 -1.76
C LEU A 50 -20.99 -8.47 -0.58
N LEU A 51 -20.59 -7.20 -0.61
CA LEU A 51 -20.95 -6.21 0.42
C LEU A 51 -22.43 -5.86 0.40
N ILE A 52 -23.03 -5.71 -0.78
CA ILE A 52 -24.47 -5.51 -0.92
C ILE A 52 -25.21 -6.70 -0.33
N LEU A 53 -24.77 -7.93 -0.63
CA LEU A 53 -25.37 -9.15 -0.08
C LEU A 53 -25.26 -9.20 1.45
N ALA A 54 -24.08 -8.92 2.03
CA ALA A 54 -23.89 -8.85 3.48
C ALA A 54 -24.79 -7.78 4.14
N THR A 55 -24.96 -6.63 3.47
CA THR A 55 -25.82 -5.54 3.94
C THR A 55 -27.30 -5.96 3.90
N LEU A 56 -27.75 -6.61 2.82
CA LEU A 56 -29.11 -7.15 2.68
C LEU A 56 -29.42 -8.20 3.74
N ILE A 57 -28.50 -9.14 3.98
CA ILE A 57 -28.66 -10.17 5.03
C ILE A 57 -28.78 -9.53 6.41
N ASN A 58 -27.93 -8.56 6.74
CA ASN A 58 -27.99 -7.86 8.02
C ASN A 58 -29.29 -7.05 8.18
N ARG A 59 -29.74 -6.37 7.11
CA ARG A 59 -31.01 -5.64 7.11
C ARG A 59 -32.21 -6.57 7.28
N PHE A 60 -32.21 -7.71 6.59
CA PHE A 60 -33.25 -8.72 6.69
C PHE A 60 -33.30 -9.35 8.09
N LEU A 61 -32.14 -9.60 8.71
CA LEU A 61 -32.04 -10.15 10.07
C LEU A 61 -32.54 -9.17 11.13
N LEU A 62 -32.21 -7.88 11.00
CA LEU A 62 -32.73 -6.80 11.86
C LEU A 62 -34.24 -6.61 11.70
N TRP A 63 -34.77 -6.77 10.48
CA TRP A 63 -36.19 -6.67 10.21
C TRP A 63 -36.98 -7.87 10.77
N ARG A 64 -36.35 -9.06 10.84
CA ARG A 64 -36.94 -10.28 11.41
C ARG A 64 -36.85 -10.36 12.94
N LEU A 65 -35.80 -9.81 13.56
CA LEU A 65 -35.55 -9.90 15.02
C LEU A 65 -35.15 -8.52 15.59
N PRO A 66 -36.14 -7.67 15.95
CA PRO A 66 -35.89 -6.33 16.49
C PRO A 66 -35.20 -6.32 17.87
N GLU A 67 -35.29 -7.41 18.64
CA GLU A 67 -34.65 -7.56 19.97
C GLU A 67 -33.15 -7.93 19.93
N ARG A 68 -32.59 -8.23 18.74
CA ARG A 68 -31.17 -8.57 18.63
C ARG A 68 -30.34 -7.28 18.64
N LYS A 69 -29.33 -7.19 19.52
CA LYS A 69 -28.27 -6.15 19.50
C LYS A 69 -27.46 -6.20 18.19
N GLY A 70 -28.05 -5.84 17.06
CA GLY A 70 -27.39 -5.81 15.75
C GLY A 70 -26.57 -4.55 15.48
N GLY A 71 -26.39 -3.68 16.48
CA GLY A 71 -25.62 -2.44 16.36
C GLY A 71 -24.15 -2.69 16.01
N GLU A 72 -23.53 -3.72 16.59
CA GLU A 72 -22.11 -4.01 16.37
C GLU A 72 -21.84 -4.49 14.93
N VAL A 73 -22.67 -5.40 14.41
CA VAL A 73 -22.54 -5.93 13.04
C VAL A 73 -22.80 -4.84 12.01
N THR A 74 -23.81 -3.99 12.26
CA THR A 74 -24.14 -2.86 11.40
C THR A 74 -23.02 -1.83 11.36
N LEU A 75 -22.37 -1.55 12.50
CA LEU A 75 -21.22 -0.66 12.58
C LEU A 75 -20.04 -1.21 11.78
N ARG A 76 -19.72 -2.52 11.93
CA ARG A 76 -18.67 -3.19 11.16
C ARG A 76 -18.94 -3.07 9.65
N ILE A 77 -20.17 -3.37 9.22
CA ILE A 77 -20.57 -3.25 7.80
C ILE A 77 -20.39 -1.80 7.30
N ARG A 78 -20.77 -0.80 8.10
CA ARG A 78 -20.61 0.62 7.72
C ARG A 78 -19.14 1.01 7.55
N THR A 79 -18.26 0.56 8.46
CA THR A 79 -16.81 0.78 8.35
C THR A 79 -16.22 0.10 7.12
N TRP A 80 -16.64 -1.15 6.85
CA TRP A 80 -16.23 -1.89 5.65
C TRP A 80 -16.66 -1.19 4.35
N TRP A 81 -17.89 -0.67 4.30
CA TRP A 81 -18.35 0.15 3.18
C TRP A 81 -17.46 1.38 2.95
N GLY A 82 -17.08 2.07 4.03
CA GLY A 82 -16.15 3.19 3.96
C GLY A 82 -14.80 2.80 3.35
N ILE A 83 -14.20 1.70 3.83
CA ILE A 83 -12.91 1.21 3.32
C ILE A 83 -13.01 0.83 1.84
N VAL A 84 -14.04 0.06 1.46
CA VAL A 84 -14.19 -0.44 0.08
C VAL A 84 -14.47 0.67 -0.91
N ILE A 85 -15.33 1.63 -0.56
CA ILE A 85 -15.58 2.80 -1.41
C ILE A 85 -14.28 3.60 -1.56
N CYS A 86 -13.60 3.89 -0.45
CA CYS A 86 -12.37 4.67 -0.44
C CYS A 86 -11.28 4.03 -1.33
N PHE A 87 -11.00 2.73 -1.12
CA PHE A 87 -10.03 2.00 -1.94
C PHE A 87 -10.43 1.92 -3.42
N SER A 88 -11.71 1.69 -3.72
CA SER A 88 -12.19 1.64 -5.11
C SER A 88 -11.99 2.96 -5.84
N LEU A 89 -12.22 4.08 -5.15
CA LEU A 89 -12.08 5.43 -5.69
C LEU A 89 -10.61 5.78 -5.95
N VAL A 90 -9.73 5.37 -5.05
CA VAL A 90 -8.27 5.57 -5.15
C VAL A 90 -7.65 4.76 -6.29
N ILE A 91 -8.04 3.49 -6.47
CA ILE A 91 -7.46 2.64 -7.53
C ILE A 91 -8.05 2.97 -8.91
N SER A 92 -9.30 3.45 -8.97
CA SER A 92 -9.89 3.96 -10.22
C SER A 92 -9.30 5.31 -10.65
N GLY A 93 -8.71 6.04 -9.70
CA GLY A 93 -8.13 7.37 -9.92
C GLY A 93 -6.82 7.38 -10.72
N PRO A 94 -6.29 8.58 -11.01
CA PRO A 94 -4.97 8.73 -11.62
C PRO A 94 -3.87 8.26 -10.66
N ARG A 95 -2.72 7.83 -11.20
CA ARG A 95 -1.56 7.31 -10.43
C ARG A 95 -1.18 8.17 -9.22
N TRP A 96 -1.18 9.49 -9.37
CA TRP A 96 -0.85 10.42 -8.30
C TRP A 96 -1.78 10.31 -7.08
N MET A 97 -3.04 9.98 -7.31
CA MET A 97 -4.06 9.81 -6.26
C MET A 97 -3.82 8.53 -5.46
N THR A 98 -3.44 7.45 -6.13
CA THR A 98 -3.01 6.19 -5.47
C THR A 98 -1.75 6.40 -4.63
N LEU A 99 -0.74 7.07 -5.19
CA LEU A 99 0.51 7.35 -4.48
C LEU A 99 0.28 8.22 -3.24
N ALA A 100 -0.50 9.30 -3.37
CA ALA A 100 -0.82 10.16 -2.23
C ALA A 100 -1.59 9.41 -1.13
N PHE A 101 -2.54 8.54 -1.50
CA PHE A 101 -3.30 7.77 -0.53
C PHE A 101 -2.43 6.76 0.23
N PHE A 102 -1.60 6.00 -0.47
CA PHE A 102 -0.68 5.06 0.17
C PHE A 102 0.38 5.78 1.01
N ALA A 103 0.86 6.95 0.58
CA ALA A 103 1.75 7.79 1.39
C ALA A 103 1.10 8.23 2.70
N LEU A 104 -0.18 8.64 2.66
CA LEU A 104 -0.94 9.00 3.86
C LEU A 104 -1.14 7.80 4.79
N ILE A 105 -1.46 6.61 4.25
CA ILE A 105 -1.58 5.39 5.05
C ILE A 105 -0.23 5.03 5.68
N SER A 106 0.87 5.07 4.95
CA SER A 106 2.22 4.85 5.50
C SER A 106 2.54 5.82 6.63
N PHE A 107 2.21 7.10 6.48
CA PHE A 107 2.40 8.11 7.52
C PHE A 107 1.57 7.82 8.78
N LEU A 108 0.29 7.50 8.61
CA LEU A 108 -0.60 7.13 9.72
C LEU A 108 -0.13 5.86 10.42
N ALA A 109 0.24 4.83 9.66
CA ALA A 109 0.74 3.57 10.20
C ALA A 109 2.05 3.75 10.96
N LEU A 110 2.97 4.57 10.45
CA LEU A 110 4.21 4.89 11.17
C LEU A 110 3.92 5.67 12.45
N LYS A 111 3.01 6.65 12.41
CA LYS A 111 2.61 7.42 13.59
C LYS A 111 2.03 6.51 14.69
N GLU A 112 1.15 5.58 14.33
CA GLU A 112 0.56 4.62 15.27
C GLU A 112 1.62 3.68 15.84
N TYR A 113 2.53 3.19 14.98
CA TYR A 113 3.66 2.36 15.41
C TYR A 113 4.56 3.10 16.41
N CYS A 114 4.85 4.38 16.15
CA CYS A 114 5.63 5.21 17.06
C CYS A 114 4.97 5.33 18.44
N MET A 115 3.64 5.44 18.48
CA MET A 115 2.88 5.54 19.72
C MET A 115 2.92 4.23 20.51
N LEU A 116 2.86 3.07 19.83
CA LEU A 116 2.85 1.76 20.47
C LEU A 116 4.19 1.38 21.12
N ILE A 117 5.31 1.67 20.45
CA ILE A 117 6.64 1.25 20.93
C ILE A 117 7.21 2.21 22.00
N SER A 118 6.61 3.41 22.18
CA SER A 118 7.02 4.44 23.16
C SER A 118 8.49 4.88 23.07
N VAL A 119 9.15 4.63 21.93
CA VAL A 119 10.52 5.04 21.65
C VAL A 119 10.53 6.44 21.06
N HIS A 120 11.53 7.26 21.38
CA HIS A 120 11.67 8.60 20.78
C HIS A 120 12.10 8.51 19.32
N PHE A 121 11.17 8.69 18.38
CA PHE A 121 11.47 8.69 16.95
C PHE A 121 12.00 10.05 16.50
N PRO A 122 13.06 10.07 15.68
CA PRO A 122 13.53 11.31 15.11
C PRO A 122 12.52 11.86 14.09
N ARG A 123 12.24 13.17 14.18
CA ARG A 123 11.27 13.85 13.30
C ARG A 123 11.69 13.83 11.82
N TRP A 124 12.99 13.67 11.52
CA TRP A 124 13.50 13.54 10.16
C TRP A 124 13.06 12.24 9.47
N LEU A 125 12.68 11.20 10.21
CA LEU A 125 12.19 9.94 9.65
C LEU A 125 10.91 10.12 8.82
N TYR A 126 10.05 11.06 9.24
CA TYR A 126 8.82 11.38 8.53
C TYR A 126 9.07 12.01 7.16
N TRP A 127 10.18 12.70 6.96
CA TRP A 127 10.54 13.32 5.68
C TRP A 127 10.96 12.30 4.61
N VAL A 128 11.39 11.11 5.03
CA VAL A 128 11.72 10.06 4.09
C VAL A 128 10.48 9.49 3.40
N ILE A 129 9.30 9.52 4.04
CA ILE A 129 8.05 9.03 3.43
C ILE A 129 7.70 9.82 2.14
N PRO A 130 7.52 11.15 2.16
CA PRO A 130 7.19 11.91 0.96
C PRO A 130 8.31 11.84 -0.08
N LEU A 131 9.58 11.86 0.36
CA LEU A 131 10.73 11.67 -0.53
C LEU A 131 10.60 10.33 -1.27
N ASN A 132 10.28 9.26 -0.55
CA ASN A 132 10.18 7.92 -1.09
C ASN A 132 9.05 7.79 -2.12
N TYR A 133 7.85 8.27 -1.81
CA TYR A 133 6.73 8.26 -2.76
C TYR A 133 6.95 9.20 -3.96
N LEU A 134 7.74 10.27 -3.81
CA LEU A 134 8.20 11.09 -4.94
C LEU A 134 9.13 10.31 -5.87
N LEU A 135 10.08 9.53 -5.33
CA LEU A 135 10.96 8.67 -6.13
C LEU A 135 10.17 7.64 -6.96
N ILE A 136 9.09 7.10 -6.40
CA ILE A 136 8.15 6.22 -7.11
C ILE A 136 7.46 6.98 -8.26
N GLY A 137 7.04 8.22 -8.02
CA GLY A 137 6.48 9.10 -9.05
C GLY A 137 7.44 9.36 -10.23
N PHE A 138 8.74 9.46 -9.96
CA PHE A 138 9.78 9.60 -10.99
C PHE A 138 10.20 8.28 -11.66
N ASN A 139 9.51 7.17 -11.36
CA ASN A 139 9.73 5.85 -11.98
C ASN A 139 11.08 5.19 -11.60
N CYS A 140 11.73 5.66 -10.52
CA CYS A 140 13.02 5.15 -10.03
C CYS A 140 12.84 4.01 -9.00
N PHE A 141 12.11 2.95 -9.38
CA PHE A 141 11.78 1.84 -8.48
C PHE A 141 13.00 1.12 -7.89
N GLU A 142 14.08 1.00 -8.66
CA GLU A 142 15.31 0.32 -8.22
C GLU A 142 15.99 1.08 -7.07
N LEU A 143 16.02 2.41 -7.17
CA LEU A 143 16.58 3.27 -6.14
C LEU A 143 15.71 3.24 -4.89
N PHE A 144 14.38 3.27 -5.04
CA PHE A 144 13.42 3.12 -3.96
C PHE A 144 13.63 1.82 -3.14
N LEU A 145 13.74 0.69 -3.83
CA LEU A 145 13.85 -0.64 -3.20
C LEU A 145 15.13 -0.77 -2.36
N LEU A 146 16.22 -0.15 -2.81
CA LEU A 146 17.49 -0.17 -2.10
C LEU A 146 17.58 0.90 -1.00
N PHE A 147 16.92 2.05 -1.19
CA PHE A 147 17.06 3.21 -0.31
C PHE A 147 16.54 2.94 1.10
N ILE A 148 15.37 2.30 1.27
CA ILE A 148 14.83 2.06 2.62
C ILE A 148 15.71 1.06 3.41
N PRO A 149 16.00 -0.15 2.92
CA PRO A 149 16.72 -1.14 3.72
C PRO A 149 18.18 -0.75 3.93
N LEU A 150 18.84 -0.19 2.90
CA LEU A 150 20.27 0.10 2.94
C LEU A 150 20.56 1.48 3.53
N ALA A 151 20.04 2.55 2.92
CA ALA A 151 20.31 3.91 3.41
C ALA A 151 19.59 4.15 4.73
N GLY A 152 18.38 3.62 4.90
CA GLY A 152 17.62 3.77 6.12
C GLY A 152 18.32 3.19 7.34
N PHE A 153 18.86 1.97 7.25
CA PHE A 153 19.63 1.37 8.35
C PHE A 153 20.90 2.16 8.66
N LEU A 154 21.65 2.55 7.63
CA LEU A 154 22.93 3.24 7.80
C LEU A 154 22.76 4.62 8.44
N ILE A 155 21.78 5.40 7.97
CA ILE A 155 21.47 6.73 8.52
C ILE A 155 20.96 6.59 9.96
N LEU A 156 20.12 5.59 10.25
CA LEU A 156 19.59 5.38 11.59
C LEU A 156 20.69 4.97 12.58
N ALA A 157 21.56 4.05 12.18
CA ALA A 157 22.70 3.63 12.97
C ALA A 157 23.65 4.80 13.23
N ALA A 158 24.00 5.58 12.21
CA ALA A 158 24.84 6.77 12.35
C ALA A 158 24.21 7.80 13.29
N TRP A 159 22.92 8.11 13.11
CA TRP A 159 22.19 9.04 13.98
C TRP A 159 22.24 8.62 15.45
N ARG A 160 21.97 7.33 15.74
CA ARG A 160 22.01 6.84 17.12
C ARG A 160 23.41 6.86 17.73
N VAL A 161 24.46 6.66 16.93
CA VAL A 161 25.85 6.83 17.37
C VAL A 161 26.13 8.29 17.74
N PHE A 162 25.65 9.26 16.94
CA PHE A 162 25.81 10.69 17.23
C PHE A 162 25.05 11.17 18.48
N VAL A 163 23.91 10.55 18.81
CA VAL A 163 23.14 10.88 20.02
C VAL A 163 23.85 10.43 21.30
N GLY A 164 24.84 9.54 21.20
CA GLY A 164 25.76 9.23 22.31
C GLY A 164 25.15 8.46 23.48
N ASP A 165 23.96 7.87 23.30
CA ASP A 165 23.28 7.12 24.36
C ASP A 165 23.42 5.60 24.10
N PRO A 166 24.33 4.91 24.83
CA PRO A 166 24.62 3.49 24.60
C PRO A 166 23.55 2.56 25.17
N SER A 167 22.61 3.07 25.96
CA SER A 167 21.56 2.25 26.58
C SER A 167 20.55 1.78 25.54
N GLY A 168 20.48 0.46 25.30
CA GLY A 168 19.49 -0.13 24.39
C GLY A 168 19.63 0.28 22.91
N PHE A 169 20.86 0.59 22.45
CA PHE A 169 21.15 0.99 21.06
C PHE A 169 20.53 0.03 20.04
N LEU A 170 20.88 -1.27 20.13
CA LEU A 170 20.41 -2.28 19.19
C LEU A 170 18.88 -2.45 19.25
N HIS A 171 18.29 -2.39 20.45
CA HIS A 171 16.84 -2.50 20.63
C HIS A 171 16.11 -1.33 19.97
N THR A 172 16.60 -0.10 20.13
CA THR A 172 15.98 1.06 19.49
C THR A 172 16.18 1.04 17.98
N VAL A 173 17.40 0.77 17.51
CA VAL A 173 17.74 0.75 16.09
C VAL A 173 16.92 -0.30 15.36
N SER A 174 16.82 -1.51 15.91
CA SER A 174 16.05 -2.60 15.33
C SER A 174 14.54 -2.31 15.36
N ALA A 175 13.99 -1.77 16.46
CA ALA A 175 12.58 -1.42 16.55
C ALA A 175 12.18 -0.35 15.53
N ILE A 176 12.97 0.73 15.41
CA ILE A 176 12.67 1.78 14.43
C ILE A 176 12.82 1.24 13.00
N PHE A 177 13.89 0.49 12.72
CA PHE A 177 14.12 -0.10 11.41
C PHE A 177 12.99 -1.06 11.01
N TRP A 178 12.56 -1.92 11.92
CA TRP A 178 11.47 -2.86 11.68
C TRP A 178 10.14 -2.17 11.41
N GLY A 179 9.80 -1.16 12.23
CA GLY A 179 8.63 -0.31 12.01
C GLY A 179 8.65 0.33 10.63
N TRP A 180 9.82 0.79 10.19
CA TRP A 180 9.97 1.46 8.91
C TRP A 180 9.84 0.51 7.71
N ILE A 181 10.37 -0.70 7.82
CA ILE A 181 10.19 -1.76 6.81
C ILE A 181 8.71 -2.13 6.70
N MET A 182 8.02 -2.34 7.82
CA MET A 182 6.62 -2.77 7.82
C MET A 182 5.65 -1.69 7.36
N THR A 183 5.90 -0.42 7.70
CA THR A 183 4.96 0.68 7.43
C THR A 183 5.27 1.43 6.14
N VAL A 184 6.54 1.63 5.79
CA VAL A 184 6.91 2.44 4.62
C VAL A 184 7.31 1.54 3.46
N PHE A 185 8.24 0.61 3.66
CA PHE A 185 8.72 -0.25 2.56
C PHE A 185 7.63 -1.17 2.02
N ALA A 186 6.93 -1.90 2.90
CA ALA A 186 5.89 -2.83 2.47
C ALA A 186 4.72 -2.13 1.76
N LEU A 187 4.26 -0.99 2.28
CA LEU A 187 3.17 -0.23 1.69
C LEU A 187 3.57 0.46 0.38
N SER A 188 4.79 0.99 0.31
CA SER A 188 5.30 1.60 -0.93
C SER A 188 5.51 0.58 -2.04
N HIS A 189 5.81 -0.68 -1.72
CA HIS A 189 5.85 -1.78 -2.69
C HIS A 189 4.45 -2.22 -3.15
N ALA A 190 3.42 -2.01 -2.34
CA ALA A 190 2.04 -2.34 -2.69
C ALA A 190 1.36 -1.28 -3.58
N ALA A 191 1.89 -0.06 -3.60
CA ALA A 191 1.40 1.09 -4.38
C ALA A 191 1.84 1.03 -5.85
#